data_AF-A0A166TW88-F1
#
_entry.id   AF-A0A166TW88-F1
#
_cell.length_a   1.000
_cell.length_b   1.000
_cell.length_c   1.000
_cell.angle_alpha   90.00
_cell.angle_beta   90.00
_cell.angle_gamma   90.00
#
_symmetry.space_group_name_H-M   'P 1'
#
loop_
_entity.id
_entity.type
_entity.pdbx_description
1 polymer ?
#
loop_
_entity_poly.entity_id
_entity_poly.type
_entity_poly.pdbx_seq_one_letter_code
_entity_poly.pdbx_strand_id
1 'polypeptide(L)'
;MFREVKEFLSQKRIRYGYVFKSQCLILHFPSAAHEVATNYLSDYFGVAMRAQEDSCPEEFRWIKGAALTTELLDDHGDPDQTFVADMTIQNKRNDPVVLIEVSFSQKRDTAVAKIKGRFSNSPSLVGAILVNFEEDPDYKKPQRTPTAADTISEDEWEGLVTPRQGPITVKGDTWCGKMTCCVDVWMAGDIEPRAAQQVYTPI
;
A
#
# COMPACT_ATOMS: atom_id res chain seq x y z
N MET A 1 -25.49 9.84 -9.59
CA MET A 1 -24.43 9.14 -10.34
C MET A 1 -23.16 8.86 -9.51
N PHE A 2 -22.26 9.82 -9.20
CA PHE A 2 -21.04 9.50 -8.41
C PHE A 2 -21.35 8.94 -7.00
N ARG A 3 -22.38 9.47 -6.33
CA ARG A 3 -22.85 8.97 -5.03
C ARG A 3 -23.28 7.50 -5.08
N GLU A 4 -24.01 7.10 -6.11
CA GLU A 4 -24.47 5.72 -6.29
C GLU A 4 -23.31 4.77 -6.59
N VAL A 5 -22.34 5.23 -7.39
CA VAL A 5 -21.10 4.49 -7.67
C VAL A 5 -20.27 4.32 -6.39
N LYS A 6 -20.13 5.38 -5.58
CA LYS A 6 -19.44 5.37 -4.29
C LYS A 6 -20.06 4.35 -3.33
N GLU A 7 -21.38 4.38 -3.20
CA GLU A 7 -22.15 3.46 -2.35
C GLU A 7 -21.96 2.00 -2.81
N PHE A 8 -22.05 1.74 -4.12
CA PHE A 8 -21.80 0.41 -4.68
C PHE A 8 -20.39 -0.11 -4.39
N LEU A 9 -19.36 0.69 -4.66
CA LEU A 9 -17.96 0.29 -4.45
C LEU A 9 -17.69 0.01 -2.96
N SER A 10 -18.24 0.85 -2.07
CA SER A 10 -18.16 0.66 -0.62
C SER A 10 -18.84 -0.63 -0.16
N GLN A 11 -20.05 -0.92 -0.65
CA GLN A 11 -20.78 -2.16 -0.36
C GLN A 11 -20.03 -3.41 -0.83
N LYS A 12 -19.38 -3.33 -2.00
CA LYS A 12 -18.56 -4.41 -2.55
C LYS A 12 -17.15 -4.46 -1.96
N ARG A 13 -16.82 -3.56 -1.03
CA ARG A 13 -15.48 -3.43 -0.42
C ARG A 13 -14.37 -3.27 -1.46
N ILE A 14 -14.69 -2.64 -2.58
CA ILE A 14 -13.73 -2.33 -3.64
C ILE A 14 -13.02 -1.04 -3.23
N ARG A 15 -11.69 -1.08 -3.11
CA ARG A 15 -10.88 0.10 -2.81
C ARG A 15 -10.92 1.05 -4.02
N TYR A 16 -11.24 2.32 -3.80
CA TYR A 16 -11.32 3.31 -4.87
C TYR A 16 -10.78 4.67 -4.42
N GLY A 17 -10.11 5.36 -5.34
CA GLY A 17 -9.74 6.77 -5.25
C GLY A 17 -10.53 7.58 -6.28
N TYR A 18 -10.63 8.89 -6.08
CA TYR A 18 -11.29 9.79 -7.00
C TYR A 18 -10.50 11.09 -7.09
N VAL A 19 -10.20 11.54 -8.30
CA VAL A 19 -9.55 12.83 -8.55
C VAL A 19 -10.62 13.78 -9.06
N PHE A 20 -10.93 14.82 -8.28
CA PHE A 20 -12.09 15.68 -8.51
C PHE A 20 -11.92 16.52 -9.77
N LYS A 21 -10.74 17.12 -9.95
CA LYS A 21 -10.43 17.99 -11.10
C LYS A 21 -10.59 17.29 -12.46
N SER A 22 -10.15 16.03 -12.55
CA SER A 22 -10.23 15.23 -13.79
C SER A 22 -11.46 14.34 -13.85
N GLN A 23 -12.29 14.34 -12.80
CA GLN A 23 -13.40 13.40 -12.62
C GLN A 23 -13.01 11.93 -12.83
N CYS A 24 -11.79 11.58 -12.40
CA CYS A 24 -11.22 10.26 -12.63
C CYS A 24 -11.46 9.36 -11.42
N LEU A 25 -12.20 8.27 -11.63
CA LEU A 25 -12.33 7.18 -10.67
C LEU A 25 -11.17 6.19 -10.85
N ILE A 26 -10.42 5.97 -9.77
CA ILE A 26 -9.30 5.02 -9.72
C ILE A 26 -9.77 3.82 -8.91
N LEU A 27 -9.79 2.63 -9.53
CA LEU A 27 -10.06 1.38 -8.82
C LEU A 27 -8.73 0.73 -8.41
N HIS A 28 -8.64 0.34 -7.14
CA HIS A 28 -7.44 -0.26 -6.59
C HIS A 28 -7.65 -1.77 -6.43
N PHE A 29 -6.77 -2.54 -7.07
CA PHE A 29 -6.71 -3.99 -6.95
C PHE A 29 -5.36 -4.34 -6.30
N PRO A 30 -5.32 -4.49 -4.97
CA PRO A 30 -4.08 -4.85 -4.28
C PRO A 30 -3.63 -6.24 -4.74
N SER A 31 -2.33 -6.41 -4.98
CA SER A 31 -1.77 -7.72 -5.26
C SER A 31 -1.69 -8.55 -3.98
N ALA A 32 -1.52 -9.87 -4.10
CA ALA A 32 -1.32 -10.74 -2.94
C ALA A 32 -0.15 -10.28 -2.05
N ALA A 33 0.93 -9.76 -2.65
CA ALA A 33 2.05 -9.17 -1.91
C ALA A 33 1.64 -7.93 -1.08
N HIS A 34 0.76 -7.06 -1.60
CA HIS A 34 0.23 -5.92 -0.84
C HIS A 34 -0.55 -6.40 0.39
N GLU A 35 -1.42 -7.39 0.22
CA GLU A 35 -2.25 -7.94 1.31
C GLU A 35 -1.38 -8.62 2.39
N VAL A 36 -0.38 -9.42 1.98
CA VAL A 36 0.54 -10.06 2.92
C VAL A 36 1.31 -9.04 3.75
N ALA A 37 1.87 -8.01 3.11
CA ALA A 37 2.60 -6.95 3.81
C ALA A 37 1.71 -6.18 4.79
N THR A 38 0.50 -5.82 4.34
CA THR A 38 -0.47 -5.09 5.17
C THR A 38 -0.91 -5.91 6.39
N ASN A 39 -1.19 -7.21 6.19
CA ASN A 39 -1.58 -8.11 7.28
C ASN A 39 -0.45 -8.32 8.28
N TYR A 40 0.79 -8.54 7.79
CA TYR A 40 1.95 -8.72 8.66
C TYR A 40 2.18 -7.49 9.56
N LEU A 41 2.13 -6.28 8.98
CA LEU A 41 2.25 -5.06 9.76
C LEU A 41 1.06 -4.87 10.71
N SER A 42 -0.16 -5.19 10.29
CA SER A 42 -1.36 -5.12 11.13
C SER A 42 -1.27 -6.00 12.38
N ASP A 43 -0.70 -7.19 12.24
CA ASP A 43 -0.48 -8.12 13.34
C ASP A 43 0.62 -7.63 14.27
N TYR A 44 1.74 -7.17 13.70
CA TYR A 44 2.87 -6.63 14.46
C TYR A 44 2.45 -5.42 15.31
N PHE A 45 1.79 -4.43 14.69
CA PHE A 45 1.24 -3.28 15.42
C PHE A 45 0.16 -3.69 16.42
N GLY A 46 -0.65 -4.70 16.09
CA GLY A 46 -1.68 -5.21 16.99
C GLY A 46 -1.12 -5.70 18.33
N VAL A 47 0.09 -6.27 18.35
CA VAL A 47 0.76 -6.67 19.60
C VAL A 47 1.13 -5.44 20.44
N ALA A 48 1.80 -4.44 19.83
CA ALA A 48 2.21 -3.23 20.54
C ALA A 48 1.03 -2.39 21.04
N MET A 49 -0.01 -2.27 20.21
CA MET A 49 -1.24 -1.56 20.56
C MET A 49 -1.91 -2.19 21.79
N ARG A 50 -2.08 -3.52 21.82
CA ARG A 50 -2.66 -4.22 22.98
C ARG A 50 -1.84 -4.01 24.24
N ALA A 51 -0.51 -4.10 24.15
CA ALA A 51 0.36 -3.85 25.30
C ALA A 51 0.18 -2.43 25.88
N GLN A 52 0.00 -1.42 25.02
CA GLN A 52 -0.28 -0.05 25.47
C GLN A 52 -1.68 0.08 26.10
N GLU A 53 -2.69 -0.52 25.48
CA GLU A 53 -4.07 -0.53 26.02
C GLU A 53 -4.13 -1.21 27.39
N ASP A 54 -3.43 -2.33 27.57
CA ASP A 54 -3.35 -3.03 28.85
C ASP A 54 -2.63 -2.21 29.92
N SER A 55 -1.62 -1.41 29.51
CA SER A 55 -0.84 -0.58 30.44
C SER A 55 -1.57 0.68 30.89
N CYS A 56 -2.39 1.29 30.03
CA CYS A 56 -3.13 2.52 30.34
C CYS A 56 -4.45 2.58 29.54
N PRO A 57 -5.47 1.82 29.96
CA PRO A 57 -6.70 1.62 29.18
C PRO A 57 -7.58 2.88 29.08
N GLU A 58 -7.46 3.83 30.01
CA GLU A 58 -8.21 5.09 29.95
C GLU A 58 -7.62 6.06 28.92
N GLU A 59 -6.31 5.99 28.68
CA GLU A 59 -5.62 6.87 27.74
C GLU A 59 -5.62 6.29 26.34
N PHE A 60 -5.27 5.01 26.19
CA PHE A 60 -5.12 4.32 24.92
C PHE A 60 -6.32 3.44 24.59
N ARG A 61 -6.91 3.72 23.43
CA ARG A 61 -7.81 2.81 22.72
C ARG A 61 -7.56 3.01 21.24
N TRP A 62 -6.84 2.09 20.65
CA TRP A 62 -6.42 2.13 19.27
C TRP A 62 -7.45 1.45 18.37
N ILE A 63 -7.66 2.01 17.19
CA ILE A 63 -8.57 1.45 16.18
C ILE A 63 -7.76 1.16 14.93
N LYS A 64 -7.89 -0.06 14.40
CA LYS A 64 -7.31 -0.43 13.11
C LYS A 64 -8.36 -0.23 12.02
N GLY A 65 -8.06 0.63 11.05
CA GLY A 65 -8.84 0.79 9.84
C GLY A 65 -8.08 0.23 8.64
N ALA A 66 -8.69 -0.68 7.89
CA ALA A 66 -8.20 -1.07 6.57
C ALA A 66 -8.93 -0.25 5.51
N ALA A 67 -8.23 0.20 4.47
CA ALA A 67 -8.82 0.90 3.34
C ALA A 67 -9.65 2.15 3.71
N LEU A 68 -9.19 2.94 4.69
CA LEU A 68 -9.93 4.11 5.14
C LEU A 68 -9.78 5.25 4.12
N THR A 69 -10.87 5.62 3.45
CA THR A 69 -10.88 6.74 2.51
C THR A 69 -10.84 8.06 3.26
N THR A 70 -9.94 8.95 2.87
CA THR A 70 -9.93 10.34 3.32
C THR A 70 -9.83 11.28 2.13
N GLU A 71 -10.46 12.45 2.24
CA GLU A 71 -10.35 13.51 1.26
C GLU A 71 -9.05 14.29 1.48
N LEU A 72 -8.30 14.52 0.41
CA LEU A 72 -7.18 15.45 0.35
C LEU A 72 -7.70 16.76 -0.22
N LEU A 73 -7.32 17.85 0.44
CA LEU A 73 -7.69 19.20 0.06
C LEU A 73 -6.53 19.85 -0.70
N ASP A 74 -6.85 20.77 -1.62
CA ASP A 74 -5.89 21.64 -2.28
C ASP A 74 -5.48 22.83 -1.40
N ASP A 75 -4.62 23.71 -1.93
CA ASP A 75 -4.12 24.91 -1.23
C ASP A 75 -5.23 25.93 -0.89
N HIS A 76 -6.43 25.76 -1.45
CA HIS A 76 -7.61 26.59 -1.18
C HIS A 76 -8.56 25.93 -0.18
N GLY A 77 -8.27 24.70 0.26
CA GLY A 77 -9.12 23.91 1.14
C GLY A 77 -10.26 23.20 0.42
N ASP A 78 -10.26 23.19 -0.92
CA ASP A 78 -11.25 22.50 -1.74
C ASP A 78 -10.87 21.03 -1.96
N PRO A 79 -11.83 20.12 -2.16
CA PRO A 79 -11.54 18.71 -2.44
C PRO A 79 -10.72 18.50 -3.72
N ASP A 80 -9.51 17.95 -3.59
CA ASP A 80 -8.63 17.65 -4.73
C ASP A 80 -8.73 16.18 -5.15
N GLN A 81 -8.54 15.26 -4.20
CA GLN A 81 -8.58 13.83 -4.45
C GLN A 81 -8.95 13.03 -3.20
N THR A 82 -9.51 11.83 -3.36
CA THR A 82 -9.68 10.89 -2.24
C THR A 82 -8.52 9.91 -2.19
N PHE A 83 -7.94 9.75 -1.00
CA PHE A 83 -6.88 8.81 -0.71
C PHE A 83 -7.42 7.64 0.11
N VAL A 84 -6.94 6.43 -0.19
CA VAL A 84 -7.25 5.22 0.57
C VAL A 84 -5.92 4.61 0.99
N ALA A 85 -5.62 4.71 2.28
CA ALA A 85 -4.45 4.03 2.84
C ALA A 85 -4.70 2.53 2.87
N ASP A 86 -3.66 1.73 2.65
CA ASP A 86 -3.77 0.28 2.85
C ASP A 86 -4.15 -0.06 4.30
N MET A 87 -3.52 0.62 5.27
CA MET A 87 -3.91 0.56 6.67
C MET A 87 -3.73 1.91 7.39
N THR A 88 -4.62 2.18 8.35
CA THR A 88 -4.58 3.34 9.25
C THR A 88 -4.71 2.85 10.69
N ILE A 89 -3.86 3.37 11.57
CA ILE A 89 -4.01 3.26 13.02
C ILE A 89 -4.60 4.58 13.52
N GLN A 90 -5.71 4.50 14.23
CA GLN A 90 -6.43 5.66 14.75
C GLN A 90 -6.47 5.65 16.27
N ASN A 91 -6.53 6.83 16.87
CA ASN A 91 -6.73 6.98 18.31
C ASN A 91 -8.20 6.71 18.71
N LYS A 92 -8.49 6.85 20.01
CA LYS A 92 -9.84 6.65 20.58
C LYS A 92 -10.92 7.60 20.07
N ARG A 93 -10.52 8.69 19.42
CA ARG A 93 -11.41 9.69 18.79
C ARG A 93 -11.60 9.43 17.29
N ASN A 94 -11.07 8.32 16.77
CA ASN A 94 -11.10 7.96 15.37
C ASN A 94 -10.22 8.87 14.48
N ASP A 95 -9.29 9.63 15.07
CA ASP A 95 -8.34 10.44 14.31
C ASP A 95 -7.16 9.58 13.85
N PRO A 96 -6.69 9.70 12.59
CA PRO A 96 -5.55 8.94 12.09
C PRO A 96 -4.26 9.37 12.80
N VAL A 97 -3.49 8.40 13.28
CA VAL A 97 -2.21 8.61 13.99
C VAL A 97 -1.04 8.05 13.20
N VAL A 98 -1.19 6.85 12.61
CA VAL A 98 -0.19 6.25 11.72
C VAL A 98 -0.87 5.77 10.45
N LEU A 99 -0.23 6.01 9.30
CA LEU A 99 -0.62 5.44 8.01
C LEU A 99 0.39 4.38 7.57
N ILE A 100 -0.08 3.33 6.92
CA ILE A 100 0.74 2.32 6.29
C ILE A 100 0.28 2.23 4.84
N GLU A 101 1.22 2.42 3.93
CA GLU A 101 1.03 2.31 2.48
C GLU A 101 1.99 1.24 1.95
N VAL A 102 1.51 0.42 1.04
CA VAL A 102 2.32 -0.57 0.34
C VAL A 102 2.34 -0.20 -1.14
N SER A 103 3.52 -0.16 -1.75
CA SER A 103 3.68 0.19 -3.16
C SER A 103 4.69 -0.70 -3.86
N PHE A 104 4.60 -0.76 -5.18
CA PHE A 104 5.73 -1.16 -6.02
C PHE A 104 6.51 0.08 -6.45
N SER A 105 7.77 -0.11 -6.81
CA SER A 105 8.71 0.99 -7.07
C SER A 105 8.28 1.92 -8.18
N GLN A 106 7.57 1.41 -9.19
CA GLN A 106 7.02 2.24 -10.26
C GLN A 106 5.96 3.25 -9.75
N LYS A 107 5.52 3.11 -8.49
CA LYS A 107 4.56 3.99 -7.81
C LYS A 107 5.11 4.60 -6.52
N ARG A 108 6.39 4.40 -6.18
CA ARG A 108 6.98 4.89 -4.92
C ARG A 108 6.82 6.40 -4.77
N ASP A 109 7.20 7.19 -5.78
CA ASP A 109 7.12 8.66 -5.70
C ASP A 109 5.68 9.15 -5.55
N THR A 110 4.73 8.45 -6.18
CA THR A 110 3.30 8.73 -6.01
C THR A 110 2.84 8.41 -4.58
N ALA A 111 3.31 7.30 -3.99
CA ALA A 111 3.02 6.96 -2.60
C ALA A 111 3.62 7.97 -1.62
N VAL A 112 4.87 8.41 -1.85
CA VAL A 112 5.54 9.44 -1.04
C VAL A 112 4.79 10.77 -1.13
N ALA A 113 4.41 11.21 -2.33
CA ALA A 113 3.65 12.44 -2.52
C ALA A 113 2.31 12.41 -1.76
N LYS A 114 1.61 11.27 -1.79
CA LYS A 114 0.38 11.05 -1.02
C LYS A 114 0.62 11.14 0.48
N ILE A 115 1.63 10.44 1.00
CA ILE A 115 1.99 10.49 2.42
C ILE A 115 2.27 11.93 2.87
N LYS A 116 3.06 12.68 2.09
CA LYS A 116 3.35 14.09 2.38
C LYS A 116 2.08 14.95 2.41
N GLY A 117 1.18 14.78 1.43
CA GLY A 117 -0.11 15.48 1.42
C GLY A 117 -1.00 15.16 2.64
N ARG A 118 -0.87 13.97 3.23
CA ARG A 118 -1.62 13.58 4.43
C ARG A 118 -1.12 14.29 5.68
N PHE A 119 0.19 14.46 5.84
CA PHE A 119 0.73 15.21 6.97
C PHE A 119 0.23 16.66 6.98
N SER A 120 0.10 17.29 5.82
CA SER A 120 -0.45 18.65 5.71
C SER A 120 -1.94 18.73 6.10
N ASN A 121 -2.72 17.67 5.84
CA ASN A 121 -4.18 17.66 5.97
C ASN A 121 -4.69 16.93 7.22
N SER A 122 -3.81 16.41 8.09
CA SER A 122 -4.21 15.62 9.26
C SER A 122 -3.30 15.93 10.46
N PRO A 123 -3.66 16.92 11.31
CA PRO A 123 -2.84 17.32 12.45
C PRO A 123 -2.57 16.21 13.48
N SER A 124 -3.42 15.19 13.53
CA SER A 124 -3.28 14.03 14.40
C SER A 124 -2.28 12.99 13.88
N LEU A 125 -1.91 13.07 12.60
CA LEU A 125 -1.04 12.11 11.94
C LEU A 125 0.41 12.38 12.36
N VAL A 126 0.98 11.45 13.14
CA VAL A 126 2.35 11.60 13.66
C VAL A 126 3.38 10.83 12.84
N GLY A 127 2.94 9.81 12.08
CA GLY A 127 3.85 9.01 11.27
C GLY A 127 3.18 8.29 10.10
N ALA A 128 4.00 7.82 9.17
CA ALA A 128 3.62 6.98 8.05
C ALA A 128 4.72 5.95 7.75
N ILE A 129 4.32 4.78 7.28
CA ILE A 129 5.22 3.70 6.88
C ILE A 129 4.91 3.37 5.43
N LEU A 130 5.92 3.43 4.57
CA LEU A 130 5.84 3.01 3.19
C LEU A 130 6.62 1.71 3.03
N VAL A 131 5.92 0.62 2.70
CA VAL A 131 6.54 -0.63 2.27
C VAL A 131 6.63 -0.60 0.75
N ASN A 132 7.84 -0.49 0.23
CA ASN A 132 8.09 -0.43 -1.20
C ASN A 132 8.71 -1.74 -1.71
N PHE A 133 8.08 -2.35 -2.72
CA PHE A 133 8.62 -3.47 -3.46
C PHE A 133 9.39 -2.99 -4.68
N GLU A 134 10.70 -3.19 -4.67
CA GLU A 134 11.62 -3.00 -5.80
C GLU A 134 11.70 -4.28 -6.60
N GLU A 135 11.41 -4.19 -7.89
CA GLU A 135 11.45 -5.32 -8.81
C GLU A 135 12.56 -5.06 -9.83
N ASP A 136 13.51 -5.98 -9.95
CA ASP A 136 14.60 -5.91 -10.93
C ASP A 136 14.66 -7.18 -11.80
N PRO A 137 14.39 -7.09 -13.12
CA PRO A 137 13.93 -5.89 -13.83
C PRO A 137 12.48 -5.55 -13.48
N ASP A 138 12.11 -4.28 -13.64
CA ASP A 138 10.72 -3.82 -13.52
C ASP A 138 9.76 -4.68 -14.35
N TYR A 139 8.59 -5.00 -13.78
CA TYR A 139 7.52 -5.65 -14.54
C TYR A 139 7.21 -4.89 -15.83
N LYS A 140 7.19 -5.64 -16.92
CA LYS A 140 6.74 -5.16 -18.22
C LYS A 140 5.66 -6.09 -18.72
N LYS A 141 4.53 -5.52 -19.12
CA LYS A 141 3.51 -6.28 -19.84
C LYS A 141 4.14 -6.95 -21.08
N PRO A 142 3.79 -8.21 -21.39
CA PRO A 142 4.21 -8.84 -22.64
C PRO A 142 3.85 -7.96 -23.84
N GLN A 143 4.78 -7.80 -24.76
CA GLN A 143 4.59 -6.95 -25.96
C GLN A 143 3.87 -7.68 -27.10
N ARG A 144 3.90 -9.01 -27.07
CA ARG A 144 3.25 -9.87 -28.07
C ARG A 144 1.93 -10.44 -27.54
N THR A 145 1.02 -10.72 -28.47
CA THR A 145 -0.22 -11.45 -28.14
C THR A 145 0.12 -12.88 -27.71
N PRO A 146 -0.46 -13.38 -26.60
CA PRO A 146 -0.25 -14.76 -26.17
C PRO A 146 -0.71 -15.77 -27.22
N THR A 147 0.03 -16.85 -27.35
CA THR A 147 -0.26 -18.00 -28.20
C THR A 147 -0.47 -19.25 -27.33
N ALA A 148 -1.03 -20.33 -27.90
CA ALA A 148 -1.20 -21.58 -27.16
C ALA A 148 0.12 -22.14 -26.60
N ALA A 149 1.24 -21.88 -27.26
CA ALA A 149 2.58 -22.30 -26.82
C ALA A 149 3.11 -21.53 -25.59
N ASP A 150 2.44 -20.43 -25.21
CA ASP A 150 2.77 -19.64 -24.02
C ASP A 150 2.07 -20.15 -22.76
N THR A 151 1.18 -21.13 -22.90
CA THR A 151 0.51 -21.79 -21.78
C THR A 151 1.52 -22.64 -21.02
N ILE A 152 1.52 -22.53 -19.70
CA ILE A 152 2.28 -23.42 -18.81
C ILE A 152 1.31 -24.21 -17.94
N SER A 153 1.71 -25.41 -17.56
CA SER A 153 0.99 -26.19 -16.54
C SER A 153 1.29 -25.66 -15.13
N GLU A 154 0.41 -25.97 -14.18
CA GLU A 154 0.63 -25.65 -12.76
C GLU A 154 1.91 -26.31 -12.23
N ASP A 155 2.16 -27.58 -12.58
CA ASP A 155 3.40 -28.29 -12.21
C ASP A 155 4.65 -27.62 -12.80
N GLU A 156 4.60 -27.17 -14.07
CA GLU A 156 5.71 -26.41 -14.69
C GLU A 156 5.93 -25.08 -13.97
N TRP A 157 4.86 -24.41 -13.56
CA TRP A 157 4.94 -23.17 -12.77
C TRP A 157 5.55 -23.41 -11.38
N GLU A 158 5.08 -24.40 -10.63
CA GLU A 158 5.57 -24.74 -9.30
C GLU A 158 7.08 -25.04 -9.30
N GLY A 159 7.53 -25.79 -10.30
CA GLY A 159 8.95 -26.08 -10.51
C GLY A 159 9.81 -24.87 -10.88
N LEU A 160 9.21 -23.81 -11.41
CA LEU A 160 9.89 -22.53 -11.70
C LEU A 160 10.00 -21.63 -10.46
N VAL A 161 9.03 -21.69 -9.55
CA VAL A 161 8.94 -20.77 -8.40
C VAL A 161 9.55 -21.32 -7.10
N THR A 162 9.89 -22.62 -7.04
CA THR A 162 10.29 -23.28 -5.78
C THR A 162 11.59 -24.08 -5.89
N PRO A 163 12.64 -23.81 -5.09
CA PRO A 163 13.04 -22.53 -4.52
C PRO A 163 13.93 -21.76 -5.52
N ARG A 164 13.59 -20.52 -5.86
CA ARG A 164 14.51 -19.67 -6.64
C ARG A 164 14.65 -18.28 -6.05
N GLN A 165 15.90 -17.84 -6.02
CA GLN A 165 16.29 -16.44 -5.89
C GLN A 165 16.49 -15.87 -7.30
N GLY A 166 15.72 -14.86 -7.68
CA GLY A 166 15.90 -14.14 -8.95
C GLY A 166 14.65 -14.12 -9.84
N PRO A 167 14.76 -13.51 -11.03
CA PRO A 167 13.63 -13.31 -11.92
C PRO A 167 13.07 -14.63 -12.47
N ILE A 168 11.75 -14.68 -12.62
CA ILE A 168 11.01 -15.78 -13.24
C ILE A 168 10.80 -15.43 -14.71
N THR A 169 11.54 -16.12 -15.58
CA THR A 169 11.41 -15.99 -17.04
C THR A 169 10.70 -17.20 -17.62
N VAL A 170 9.64 -16.97 -18.40
CA VAL A 170 8.82 -18.01 -19.02
C VAL A 170 8.64 -17.65 -20.49
N LYS A 171 9.06 -18.57 -21.38
CA LYS A 171 9.03 -18.41 -22.85
C LYS A 171 9.63 -17.07 -23.35
N GLY A 172 10.71 -16.62 -22.70
CA GLY A 172 11.44 -15.39 -23.06
C GLY A 172 10.88 -14.11 -22.44
N ASP A 173 9.72 -14.16 -21.80
CA ASP A 173 9.12 -13.04 -21.08
C ASP A 173 9.46 -13.12 -19.59
N THR A 174 9.80 -11.99 -18.96
CA THR A 174 10.02 -11.93 -17.50
C THR A 174 8.71 -11.64 -16.81
N TRP A 175 8.21 -12.63 -16.06
CA TRP A 175 6.92 -12.57 -15.37
C TRP A 175 7.03 -11.96 -13.98
N CYS A 176 8.17 -12.12 -13.33
CA CYS A 176 8.49 -11.48 -12.06
C CYS A 176 10.00 -11.22 -12.02
N GLY A 177 10.40 -10.01 -11.68
CA GLY A 177 11.80 -9.68 -11.40
C GLY A 177 12.25 -10.21 -10.03
N LYS A 178 13.51 -9.98 -9.70
CA LYS A 178 13.98 -10.11 -8.32
C LYS A 178 13.30 -9.04 -7.48
N MET A 179 12.57 -9.45 -6.44
CA MET A 179 11.90 -8.53 -5.53
C MET A 179 12.77 -8.22 -4.31
N THR A 180 12.91 -6.93 -4.00
CA THR A 180 13.47 -6.42 -2.74
C THR A 180 12.40 -5.62 -2.02
N CYS A 181 12.24 -5.84 -0.72
CA CYS A 181 11.31 -5.09 0.11
C CYS A 181 12.07 -4.00 0.88
N CYS A 182 11.69 -2.75 0.67
CA CYS A 182 12.20 -1.58 1.37
C CYS A 182 11.11 -1.03 2.30
N VAL A 183 11.49 -0.56 3.48
CA VAL A 183 10.56 0.06 4.43
C VAL A 183 11.07 1.46 4.74
N ASP A 184 10.28 2.47 4.35
CA ASP A 184 10.55 3.87 4.62
C ASP A 184 9.63 4.34 5.76
N VAL A 185 10.21 4.87 6.84
CA VAL A 185 9.44 5.43 7.97
C VAL A 185 9.52 6.96 7.94
N TRP A 186 8.36 7.60 7.90
CA TRP A 186 8.19 9.04 7.87
C TRP A 186 7.51 9.50 9.16
N MET A 187 8.01 10.58 9.76
CA MET A 187 7.34 11.28 10.85
C MET A 187 6.85 12.64 10.39
N ALA A 188 5.88 13.21 11.10
CA ALA A 188 5.39 14.56 10.82
C ALA A 188 6.55 15.57 10.85
N GLY A 189 6.67 16.37 9.78
CA GLY A 189 7.72 17.38 9.61
C GLY A 189 9.02 16.85 8.98
N ASP A 190 9.14 15.55 8.72
CA ASP A 190 10.31 14.99 8.05
C ASP A 190 10.38 15.43 6.57
N ILE A 191 11.58 15.77 6.11
CA ILE A 191 11.86 16.05 4.69
C ILE A 191 12.27 14.77 3.92
N GLU A 192 12.83 13.79 4.64
CA GLU A 192 13.35 12.50 4.18
C GLU A 192 12.98 11.39 5.19
N PRO A 193 12.89 10.12 4.78
CA PRO A 193 12.53 9.02 5.69
C PRO A 193 13.65 8.72 6.69
N ARG A 194 13.28 8.42 7.94
CA ARG A 194 14.23 8.18 9.06
C ARG A 194 14.91 6.82 9.03
N ALA A 195 14.26 5.84 8.40
CA ALA A 195 14.86 4.57 8.06
C ALA A 195 14.72 4.43 6.54
N ALA A 196 15.85 4.39 5.86
CA ALA A 196 15.94 3.97 4.47
C ALA A 196 16.83 2.72 4.47
N GLN A 197 16.28 1.61 3.96
CA GLN A 197 16.95 0.32 3.77
C GLN A 197 17.31 -0.49 5.03
N GLN A 198 16.54 -1.56 5.24
CA GLN A 198 17.10 -2.85 5.65
C GLN A 198 16.88 -3.80 4.48
N VAL A 199 17.91 -4.02 3.65
CA VAL A 199 17.84 -4.96 2.53
C VAL A 199 17.81 -6.37 3.11
N TYR A 200 16.62 -6.94 3.26
CA TYR A 200 16.50 -8.36 3.54
C TYR A 200 16.80 -9.12 2.26
N THR A 201 17.98 -9.75 2.22
CA THR A 201 18.28 -10.79 1.24
C THR A 201 17.83 -12.10 1.89
N PRO A 202 16.79 -12.78 1.40
CA PRO A 202 16.46 -14.13 1.89
C PRO A 202 17.68 -15.02 1.70
N ILE A 203 18.03 -15.80 2.73
CA ILE A 203 19.12 -16.80 2.68
C ILE A 203 18.70 -17.94 1.77
#